data_AF-A0A4Q3UJB8-F1
#
_entry.id   AF-A0A4Q3UJB8-F1
#
_cell.length_a   1.000
_cell.length_b   1.000
_cell.length_c   1.000
_cell.angle_alpha   90.00
_cell.angle_beta   90.00
_cell.angle_gamma   90.00
#
_symmetry.space_group_name_H-M   'P 1'
#
loop_
_entity.id
_entity.type
_entity.pdbx_description
1 polymer ?
#
loop_
_entity_poly.entity_id
_entity_poly.type
_entity_poly.pdbx_seq_one_letter_code
_entity_poly.pdbx_strand_id
1 'polypeptide(L)'
;MDRLPTRRNLLRATGLAMIAPGLAHAEPFLSTVQATTPPLTQAERDAIDAALGKKGTYNEAQATHVVALPRNDLKVTVKGERVPISLGFGGWAAFKCTTDNKSAVMMSDNVLLEEEVNPLIDAVLAAGLEVGAIHNHFFFENPRIFYMHVHGRGDVGELARSYAAALANSKILPKNQPAPGTPTPHAFDTVALDSIVGNKGVTNGPSFKYTIGRDDLKIMEMGADMTAAIGLNTWCTFVGTAENAVVAGDVAMLAHEVNPTIRTLRKAGVEICAVHSHMLSEQPRILFLHYLGRGKATELAQTFRTVLDGLGKGAASGGH
;
A
#
# COMPACT_ATOMS: atom_id res chain seq x y z
N MET A 1 -58.06 15.75 -58.93
CA MET A 1 -58.59 14.40 -59.22
C MET A 1 -57.39 13.45 -59.24
N ASP A 2 -57.23 12.36 -58.48
CA ASP A 2 -57.92 11.73 -57.33
C ASP A 2 -56.97 10.61 -56.79
N ARG A 3 -57.04 10.04 -55.57
CA ARG A 3 -57.92 10.23 -54.39
C ARG A 3 -57.18 9.72 -53.11
N LEU A 4 -57.47 10.27 -51.92
CA LEU A 4 -57.42 9.52 -50.65
C LEU A 4 -58.81 8.85 -50.42
N PRO A 5 -59.04 7.86 -49.52
CA PRO A 5 -58.16 7.20 -48.53
C PRO A 5 -58.21 5.63 -48.64
N THR A 6 -57.77 4.84 -47.66
CA THR A 6 -58.65 4.26 -46.61
C THR A 6 -57.91 3.43 -45.55
N ARG A 7 -58.45 3.37 -44.32
CA ARG A 7 -58.04 2.45 -43.24
C ARG A 7 -58.67 1.05 -43.41
N ARG A 8 -57.98 -0.02 -43.01
CA ARG A 8 -58.58 -1.30 -42.60
C ARG A 8 -57.73 -2.04 -41.55
N ASN A 9 -58.30 -2.16 -40.34
CA ASN A 9 -58.43 -3.35 -39.46
C ASN A 9 -57.83 -4.68 -39.97
N LEU A 10 -57.37 -5.65 -39.15
CA LEU A 10 -57.11 -5.81 -37.70
C LEU A 10 -56.45 -7.21 -37.49
N LEU A 11 -55.93 -7.51 -36.28
CA LEU A 11 -55.65 -8.85 -35.70
C LEU A 11 -54.40 -9.66 -36.11
N ARG A 12 -53.51 -9.80 -35.11
CA ARG A 12 -52.85 -11.03 -34.60
C ARG A 12 -52.36 -12.09 -35.59
N ALA A 13 -51.03 -12.25 -35.62
CA ALA A 13 -50.38 -13.56 -35.68
C ALA A 13 -49.19 -13.59 -34.71
N THR A 14 -49.08 -14.68 -33.94
CA THR A 14 -48.00 -14.94 -32.97
C THR A 14 -46.68 -15.24 -33.66
N GLY A 15 -45.61 -14.52 -33.32
CA GLY A 15 -44.24 -14.85 -33.71
C GLY A 15 -43.40 -15.25 -32.50
N LEU A 16 -42.90 -16.49 -32.48
CA LEU A 16 -41.89 -16.93 -31.51
C LEU A 16 -40.60 -16.12 -31.73
N ALA A 17 -40.14 -15.40 -30.70
CA ALA A 17 -38.78 -14.87 -30.66
C ALA A 17 -37.86 -15.95 -30.09
N MET A 18 -36.94 -16.46 -30.92
CA MET A 18 -35.95 -17.44 -30.47
C MET A 18 -34.94 -16.82 -29.50
N ILE A 19 -34.58 -17.57 -28.46
CA ILE A 19 -33.52 -17.20 -27.52
C ILE A 19 -32.17 -17.33 -28.24
N ALA A 20 -31.51 -16.21 -28.50
CA ALA A 20 -30.10 -16.18 -28.91
C ALA A 20 -29.22 -16.12 -27.65
N PRO A 21 -28.29 -17.07 -27.44
CA PRO A 21 -27.36 -17.01 -26.32
C PRO A 21 -26.12 -16.16 -26.65
N GLY A 22 -25.54 -15.52 -25.63
CA GLY A 22 -24.11 -15.20 -25.63
C GLY A 22 -23.69 -13.80 -26.11
N LEU A 23 -23.95 -12.79 -25.27
CA LEU A 23 -22.99 -11.71 -25.03
C LEU A 23 -22.89 -11.50 -23.52
N ALA A 24 -22.11 -12.34 -22.85
CA ALA A 24 -21.75 -12.15 -21.46
C ALA A 24 -20.92 -10.86 -21.37
N HIS A 25 -21.57 -9.78 -20.94
CA HIS A 25 -20.88 -8.57 -20.58
C HIS A 25 -20.08 -8.91 -19.32
N ALA A 26 -18.74 -8.86 -19.42
CA ALA A 26 -17.89 -8.91 -18.25
C ALA A 26 -18.10 -7.59 -17.48
N GLU A 27 -19.07 -7.58 -16.58
CA GLU A 27 -19.17 -6.49 -15.63
C GLU A 27 -17.88 -6.45 -14.80
N PRO A 28 -17.28 -5.26 -14.59
CA PRO A 28 -16.17 -5.16 -13.67
C PRO A 28 -16.70 -5.55 -12.28
N PHE A 29 -16.05 -6.53 -11.64
CA PHE A 29 -16.24 -6.80 -10.22
C PHE A 29 -15.76 -5.59 -9.41
N LEU A 30 -16.62 -4.59 -9.28
CA LEU A 30 -16.50 -3.55 -8.27
C LEU A 30 -16.78 -4.22 -6.93
N SER A 31 -15.73 -4.70 -6.28
CA SER A 31 -15.79 -5.19 -4.91
C SER A 31 -16.20 -4.05 -3.99
N THR A 32 -17.48 -4.00 -3.64
CA THR A 32 -18.05 -2.98 -2.75
C THR A 32 -17.85 -3.37 -1.28
N VAL A 33 -16.58 -3.46 -0.85
CA VAL A 33 -16.26 -3.34 0.57
C VAL A 33 -16.53 -1.89 0.96
N GLN A 34 -17.77 -1.63 1.37
CA GLN A 34 -18.24 -0.32 1.81
C GLN A 34 -17.42 0.10 3.03
N ALA A 35 -16.69 1.22 2.91
CA ALA A 35 -15.78 1.69 3.95
C ALA A 35 -16.52 1.77 5.30
N THR A 36 -16.06 1.01 6.29
CA THR A 36 -16.75 0.93 7.59
C THR A 36 -16.42 2.11 8.51
N THR A 37 -15.41 2.89 8.16
CA THR A 37 -15.09 4.17 8.79
C THR A 37 -15.72 5.36 8.06
N PRO A 38 -16.21 6.35 8.81
CA PRO A 38 -16.52 7.68 8.29
C PRO A 38 -15.34 8.33 7.55
N PRO A 39 -15.61 9.20 6.55
CA PRO A 39 -14.58 9.98 5.88
C PRO A 39 -14.01 11.07 6.81
N LEU A 40 -12.72 11.37 6.65
CA LEU A 40 -12.13 12.61 7.20
C LEU A 40 -12.74 13.82 6.47
N THR A 41 -13.13 14.85 7.21
CA THR A 41 -13.58 16.12 6.64
C THR A 41 -12.43 16.89 5.97
N GLN A 42 -12.75 17.85 5.10
CA GLN A 42 -11.73 18.69 4.47
C GLN A 42 -10.90 19.46 5.52
N ALA A 43 -11.53 19.99 6.57
CA ALA A 43 -10.84 20.74 7.62
C ALA A 43 -9.86 19.87 8.43
N GLU A 44 -10.20 18.60 8.69
CA GLU A 44 -9.30 17.64 9.33
C GLU A 44 -8.09 17.30 8.45
N ARG A 45 -8.30 17.12 7.14
CA ARG A 45 -7.20 16.91 6.17
C ARG A 45 -6.29 18.13 6.08
N ASP A 46 -6.86 19.33 6.04
CA ASP A 46 -6.10 20.59 6.06
C ASP A 46 -5.32 20.77 7.37
N ALA A 47 -5.87 20.32 8.51
CA ALA A 47 -5.17 20.32 9.79
C ALA A 47 -3.97 19.35 9.82
N ILE A 48 -4.10 18.16 9.22
CA ILE A 48 -2.98 17.22 9.04
C ILE A 48 -1.89 17.84 8.15
N ASP A 49 -2.30 18.38 7.00
CA ASP A 49 -1.39 18.99 6.02
C ASP A 49 -0.62 20.19 6.61
N ALA A 50 -1.30 21.01 7.41
CA ALA A 50 -0.72 22.14 8.11
C ALA A 50 0.25 21.71 9.22
N ALA A 51 -0.11 20.70 10.03
CA ALA A 51 0.75 20.20 11.11
C ALA A 51 2.05 19.58 10.58
N LEU A 52 1.96 18.78 9.50
CA LEU A 52 3.12 18.14 8.88
C LEU A 52 3.85 19.04 7.87
N GLY A 53 3.29 20.21 7.53
CA GLY A 53 3.89 21.16 6.59
C GLY A 53 3.96 20.64 5.15
N LYS A 54 3.08 19.71 4.77
CA LYS A 54 3.05 19.09 3.45
C LYS A 54 1.66 18.57 3.12
N LYS A 55 1.19 18.92 1.92
CA LYS A 55 -0.07 18.40 1.37
C LYS A 55 -0.02 16.88 1.16
N GLY A 56 -0.93 16.16 1.80
CA GLY A 56 -1.16 14.74 1.64
C GLY A 56 -2.01 14.40 0.42
N THR A 57 -2.33 13.11 0.29
CA THR A 57 -3.26 12.57 -0.69
C THR A 57 -4.37 11.82 0.05
N TYR A 58 -5.61 12.20 -0.23
CA TYR A 58 -6.78 11.55 0.33
C TYR A 58 -7.27 10.42 -0.59
N ASN A 59 -7.39 9.22 -0.03
CA ASN A 59 -7.99 8.07 -0.70
C ASN A 59 -9.46 7.98 -0.28
N GLU A 60 -10.34 8.59 -1.08
CA GLU A 60 -11.81 8.58 -0.90
C GLU A 60 -12.36 7.16 -0.66
N ALA A 61 -11.92 6.19 -1.47
CA ALA A 61 -12.41 4.81 -1.40
C ALA A 61 -12.02 4.07 -0.11
N GLN A 62 -11.02 4.57 0.63
CA GLN A 62 -10.54 3.98 1.89
C GLN A 62 -10.63 4.93 3.08
N ALA A 63 -11.30 6.09 2.93
CA ALA A 63 -11.45 7.12 3.97
C ALA A 63 -10.13 7.56 4.65
N THR A 64 -8.99 7.45 3.95
CA THR A 64 -7.65 7.58 4.55
C THR A 64 -6.87 8.74 3.92
N HIS A 65 -6.29 9.61 4.75
CA HIS A 65 -5.40 10.70 4.29
C HIS A 65 -3.93 10.35 4.55
N VAL A 66 -3.11 10.34 3.50
CA VAL A 66 -1.71 9.87 3.56
C VAL A 66 -0.73 10.98 3.20
N VAL A 67 0.26 11.23 4.06
CA VAL A 67 1.38 12.16 3.83
C VAL A 67 2.67 11.36 3.67
N ALA A 68 3.31 11.46 2.50
CA ALA A 68 4.58 10.78 2.23
C ALA A 68 5.77 11.52 2.85
N LEU A 69 6.67 10.79 3.50
CA LEU A 69 7.82 11.30 4.26
C LEU A 69 9.15 10.67 3.74
N PRO A 70 9.62 11.06 2.54
CA PRO A 70 10.78 10.44 1.89
C PRO A 70 12.13 10.89 2.46
N ARG A 71 13.10 9.97 2.57
CA ARG A 71 14.50 10.27 2.92
C ARG A 71 15.32 10.82 1.75
N ASN A 72 14.86 11.94 1.19
CA ASN A 72 15.54 12.63 0.07
C ASN A 72 16.95 13.17 0.43
N ASP A 73 17.28 13.23 1.72
CA ASP A 73 18.61 13.52 2.24
C ASP A 73 19.61 12.36 2.04
N LEU A 74 19.14 11.11 1.96
CA LEU A 74 20.00 9.94 1.93
C LEU A 74 20.52 9.59 0.53
N LYS A 75 21.70 8.97 0.52
CA LYS A 75 22.38 8.45 -0.67
C LYS A 75 22.58 6.94 -0.50
N VAL A 76 21.50 6.18 -0.66
CA VAL A 76 21.50 4.75 -0.36
C VAL A 76 22.15 3.91 -1.47
N THR A 77 22.94 2.94 -1.06
CA THR A 77 23.36 1.79 -1.87
C THR A 77 22.84 0.50 -1.27
N VAL A 78 22.52 -0.51 -2.07
CA VAL A 78 22.22 -1.88 -1.62
C VAL A 78 23.18 -2.82 -2.35
N LYS A 79 23.91 -3.66 -1.60
CA LYS A 79 25.00 -4.51 -2.13
C LYS A 79 26.04 -3.72 -2.95
N GLY A 80 26.31 -2.48 -2.55
CA GLY A 80 27.23 -1.54 -3.21
C GLY A 80 26.66 -0.81 -4.43
N GLU A 81 25.48 -1.20 -4.95
CA GLU A 81 24.84 -0.51 -6.07
C GLU A 81 23.92 0.62 -5.59
N ARG A 82 23.95 1.77 -6.26
CA ARG A 82 23.09 2.91 -5.92
C ARG A 82 21.63 2.62 -6.26
N VAL A 83 20.74 2.84 -5.29
CA VAL A 83 19.28 2.67 -5.44
C VAL A 83 18.55 3.98 -5.18
N PRO A 84 17.38 4.23 -5.80
CA PRO A 84 16.59 5.42 -5.54
C PRO A 84 15.80 5.28 -4.23
N ILE A 85 15.50 6.41 -3.59
CA ILE A 85 14.65 6.45 -2.38
C ILE A 85 13.28 5.82 -2.64
N SER A 86 12.75 5.96 -3.87
CA SER A 86 11.47 5.39 -4.27
C SER A 86 11.44 3.86 -4.42
N LEU A 87 12.56 3.14 -4.21
CA LEU A 87 12.58 1.67 -4.10
C LEU A 87 11.92 1.17 -2.80
N GLY A 88 12.02 1.93 -1.72
CA GLY A 88 11.54 1.52 -0.40
C GLY A 88 12.10 2.30 0.79
N PHE A 89 12.79 3.43 0.57
CA PHE A 89 13.39 4.27 1.62
C PHE A 89 12.56 5.55 1.88
N GLY A 90 11.26 5.50 1.58
CA GLY A 90 10.33 6.59 1.82
C GLY A 90 9.26 6.18 2.83
N GLY A 91 9.21 6.90 3.94
CA GLY A 91 8.19 6.71 4.97
C GLY A 91 6.86 7.34 4.61
N TRP A 92 5.88 7.18 5.49
CA TRP A 92 4.54 7.74 5.35
C TRP A 92 3.88 7.91 6.70
N ALA A 93 2.85 8.76 6.77
CA ALA A 93 1.89 8.80 7.86
C ALA A 93 0.47 8.82 7.28
N ALA A 94 -0.40 7.96 7.77
CA ALA A 94 -1.76 7.79 7.31
C ALA A 94 -2.74 7.99 8.47
N PHE A 95 -3.79 8.76 8.23
CA PHE A 95 -4.82 9.12 9.20
C PHE A 95 -6.18 8.61 8.72
N LYS A 96 -6.98 8.07 9.63
CA LYS A 96 -8.30 7.50 9.35
C LYS A 96 -9.19 7.59 10.58
N CYS A 97 -10.48 7.91 10.42
CA CYS A 97 -11.43 7.92 11.53
C CYS A 97 -11.57 6.51 12.16
N THR A 98 -12.02 6.42 13.42
CA THR A 98 -12.48 5.15 14.01
C THR A 98 -13.90 4.83 13.56
N THR A 99 -14.27 3.55 13.56
CA THR A 99 -15.58 3.10 13.03
C THR A 99 -16.78 3.63 13.82
N ASP A 100 -16.56 4.10 15.05
CA ASP A 100 -17.57 4.76 15.90
C ASP A 100 -17.64 6.29 15.71
N ASN A 101 -16.83 6.87 14.82
CA ASN A 101 -16.69 8.30 14.55
C ASN A 101 -16.30 9.18 15.77
N LYS A 102 -15.67 8.63 16.81
CA LYS A 102 -15.33 9.39 18.03
C LYS A 102 -13.90 9.91 18.08
N SER A 103 -13.06 9.47 17.16
CA SER A 103 -11.62 9.75 17.13
C SER A 103 -11.05 9.35 15.76
N ALA A 104 -9.77 9.60 15.55
CA ALA A 104 -8.99 9.02 14.46
C ALA A 104 -7.84 8.16 14.99
N VAL A 105 -7.39 7.25 14.15
CA VAL A 105 -6.14 6.51 14.26
C VAL A 105 -5.13 7.11 13.28
N MET A 106 -3.88 7.18 13.70
CA MET A 106 -2.74 7.42 12.84
C MET A 106 -1.81 6.22 12.92
N MET A 107 -1.33 5.78 11.76
CA MET A 107 -0.23 4.84 11.62
C MET A 107 0.81 5.48 10.72
N SER A 108 2.08 5.20 10.96
CA SER A 108 3.18 5.67 10.13
C SER A 108 4.24 4.59 9.94
N ASP A 109 5.12 4.83 8.98
CA ASP A 109 6.37 4.10 8.75
C ASP A 109 7.50 5.13 8.64
N ASN A 110 8.46 5.05 9.54
CA ASN A 110 9.52 6.05 9.72
C ASN A 110 10.86 5.45 9.31
N VAL A 111 11.47 5.99 8.25
CA VAL A 111 12.75 5.50 7.70
C VAL A 111 13.91 6.26 8.36
N LEU A 112 14.73 5.54 9.12
CA LEU A 112 15.68 6.08 10.10
C LEU A 112 17.09 5.53 9.87
N LEU A 113 18.10 6.34 10.17
CA LEU A 113 19.46 5.89 10.44
C LEU A 113 19.54 5.28 11.85
N GLU A 114 20.59 4.51 12.13
CA GLU A 114 20.76 3.81 13.42
C GLU A 114 20.74 4.78 14.61
N GLU A 115 21.40 5.93 14.47
CA GLU A 115 21.46 7.00 15.46
C GLU A 115 20.15 7.78 15.63
N GLU A 116 19.21 7.68 14.69
CA GLU A 116 17.92 8.37 14.73
C GLU A 116 16.82 7.55 15.43
N VAL A 117 17.02 6.24 15.65
CA VAL A 117 15.99 5.34 16.20
C VAL A 117 15.60 5.71 17.64
N ASN A 118 16.52 5.60 18.60
CA ASN A 118 16.20 5.86 20.00
C ASN A 118 15.74 7.31 20.29
N PRO A 119 16.36 8.36 19.70
CA PRO A 119 15.85 9.72 19.85
C PRO A 119 14.42 9.91 19.34
N LEU A 120 13.99 9.16 18.31
CA LEU A 120 12.60 9.21 17.87
C LEU A 120 11.68 8.39 18.78
N ILE A 121 12.12 7.26 19.35
CA ILE A 121 11.34 6.53 20.39
C ILE A 121 11.01 7.48 21.55
N ASP A 122 12.01 8.17 22.10
CA ASP A 122 11.83 9.11 23.21
C ASP A 122 10.82 10.22 22.85
N ALA A 123 10.95 10.80 21.65
CA ALA A 123 10.07 11.86 21.18
C ALA A 123 8.63 11.38 20.88
N VAL A 124 8.47 10.16 20.40
CA VAL A 124 7.17 9.49 20.16
C VAL A 124 6.44 9.25 21.48
N LEU A 125 7.12 8.65 22.46
CA LEU A 125 6.56 8.39 23.79
C LEU A 125 6.21 9.69 24.52
N ALA A 126 7.07 10.72 24.44
CA ALA A 126 6.82 12.03 25.02
C ALA A 126 5.63 12.76 24.35
N ALA A 127 5.29 12.43 23.10
CA ALA A 127 4.13 12.94 22.38
C ALA A 127 2.83 12.16 22.64
N GLY A 128 2.86 11.12 23.50
CA GLY A 128 1.71 10.27 23.78
C GLY A 128 1.38 9.28 22.66
N LEU A 129 2.37 8.94 21.82
CA LEU A 129 2.26 8.01 20.70
C LEU A 129 2.92 6.67 21.04
N GLU A 130 2.55 5.61 20.32
CA GLU A 130 3.02 4.25 20.57
C GLU A 130 4.01 3.80 19.48
N VAL A 131 5.09 3.12 19.87
CA VAL A 131 5.98 2.41 18.93
C VAL A 131 5.39 1.03 18.64
N GLY A 132 4.94 0.80 17.41
CA GLY A 132 4.34 -0.47 16.99
C GLY A 132 5.38 -1.55 16.65
N ALA A 133 6.43 -1.19 15.92
CA ALA A 133 7.50 -2.10 15.52
C ALA A 133 8.77 -1.34 15.11
N ILE A 134 9.93 -2.01 15.21
CA ILE A 134 11.22 -1.54 14.66
C ILE A 134 11.87 -2.72 13.93
N HIS A 135 12.19 -2.54 12.64
CA HIS A 135 12.66 -3.61 11.76
C HIS A 135 13.49 -3.07 10.58
N ASN A 136 13.86 -3.94 9.63
CA ASN A 136 14.56 -3.60 8.39
C ASN A 136 13.78 -4.08 7.16
N HIS A 137 13.76 -3.29 6.08
CA HIS A 137 13.22 -3.74 4.77
C HIS A 137 14.29 -4.40 3.89
N PHE A 138 15.58 -4.12 4.13
CA PHE A 138 16.70 -4.50 3.28
C PHE A 138 17.80 -5.24 4.06
N PHE A 139 18.69 -5.88 3.30
CA PHE A 139 20.01 -6.30 3.75
C PHE A 139 21.09 -5.68 2.88
N PHE A 140 22.28 -5.47 3.46
CA PHE A 140 23.46 -4.89 2.79
C PHE A 140 23.21 -3.49 2.21
N GLU A 141 22.24 -2.77 2.78
CA GLU A 141 22.06 -1.36 2.54
C GLU A 141 23.13 -0.53 3.30
N ASN A 142 23.57 0.55 2.67
CA ASN A 142 24.50 1.51 3.24
C ASN A 142 24.04 2.95 2.87
N PRO A 143 23.87 3.88 3.84
CA PRO A 143 23.98 3.64 5.29
C PRO A 143 22.97 2.60 5.79
N ARG A 144 23.20 2.02 6.97
CA ARG A 144 22.27 1.08 7.60
C ARG A 144 20.97 1.80 7.92
N ILE A 145 19.83 1.18 7.61
CA ILE A 145 18.51 1.82 7.71
C ILE A 145 17.55 0.93 8.49
N PHE A 146 16.85 1.55 9.42
CA PHE A 146 15.76 0.97 10.19
C PHE A 146 14.42 1.62 9.82
N TYR A 147 13.35 0.90 10.08
CA TYR A 147 11.98 1.27 9.83
C TYR A 147 11.24 1.16 11.14
N MET A 148 10.53 2.23 11.54
CA MET A 148 9.77 2.26 12.78
C MET A 148 8.30 2.60 12.53
N HIS A 149 7.42 1.68 12.89
CA HIS A 149 5.99 1.97 12.92
C HIS A 149 5.64 2.73 14.18
N VAL A 150 4.95 3.85 14.01
CA VAL A 150 4.41 4.67 15.12
C VAL A 150 2.90 4.80 14.95
N HIS A 151 2.18 4.52 16.02
CA HIS A 151 0.73 4.52 16.10
C HIS A 151 0.23 5.61 17.06
N GLY A 152 -1.04 5.98 16.93
CA GLY A 152 -1.74 6.74 17.96
C GLY A 152 -3.23 6.88 17.66
N ARG A 153 -4.02 7.22 18.68
CA ARG A 153 -5.46 7.46 18.58
C ARG A 153 -5.85 8.74 19.33
N GLY A 154 -6.67 9.61 18.72
CA GLY A 154 -7.09 10.87 19.34
C GLY A 154 -7.95 11.75 18.42
N ASP A 155 -8.05 13.05 18.74
CA ASP A 155 -8.51 14.07 17.79
C ASP A 155 -7.54 14.15 16.60
N VAL A 156 -8.05 14.36 15.38
CA VAL A 156 -7.22 14.38 14.16
C VAL A 156 -6.16 15.48 14.23
N GLY A 157 -6.55 16.68 14.66
CA GLY A 157 -5.66 17.83 14.71
C GLY A 157 -4.60 17.70 15.80
N GLU A 158 -4.99 17.23 16.99
CA GLU A 158 -4.05 16.94 18.09
C GLU A 158 -3.07 15.84 17.70
N LEU A 159 -3.55 14.73 17.15
CA LEU A 159 -2.74 13.59 16.74
C LEU A 159 -1.70 13.98 15.68
N ALA A 160 -2.11 14.80 14.69
CA ALA A 160 -1.19 15.34 13.69
C ALA A 160 -0.15 16.29 14.29
N ARG A 161 -0.53 17.14 15.25
CA ARG A 161 0.40 18.04 15.97
C ARG A 161 1.38 17.29 16.86
N SER A 162 0.94 16.28 17.62
CA SER A 162 1.79 15.42 18.44
C SER A 162 2.84 14.70 17.60
N TYR A 163 2.44 14.15 16.44
CA TYR A 163 3.37 13.51 15.52
C TYR A 163 4.34 14.51 14.88
N ALA A 164 3.87 15.67 14.44
CA ALA A 164 4.74 16.75 13.95
C ALA A 164 5.77 17.21 15.01
N ALA A 165 5.39 17.23 16.29
CA ALA A 165 6.28 17.54 17.40
C ALA A 165 7.32 16.43 17.65
N ALA A 166 6.92 15.15 17.65
CA ALA A 166 7.85 14.01 17.73
C ALA A 166 8.88 14.04 16.58
N LEU A 167 8.44 14.41 15.38
CA LEU A 167 9.30 14.54 14.21
C LEU A 167 10.12 15.84 14.14
N ALA A 168 9.97 16.79 15.09
CA ALA A 168 10.46 18.17 14.94
C ALA A 168 11.96 18.30 14.59
N ASN A 169 12.78 17.38 15.11
CA ASN A 169 14.24 17.33 14.92
C ASN A 169 14.68 16.27 13.88
N SER A 170 13.77 15.43 13.38
CA SER A 170 14.08 14.35 12.45
C SER A 170 14.14 14.82 11.00
N LYS A 171 14.97 14.16 10.17
CA LYS A 171 15.08 14.42 8.72
C LYS A 171 13.82 14.02 7.93
N ILE A 172 12.93 13.21 8.50
CA ILE A 172 11.67 12.82 7.83
C ILE A 172 10.58 13.91 7.88
N LEU A 173 10.66 14.91 8.77
CA LEU A 173 9.71 16.02 8.76
C LEU A 173 9.93 16.90 7.51
N PRO A 174 8.90 17.24 6.70
CA PRO A 174 9.07 17.96 5.44
C PRO A 174 9.87 19.26 5.51
N LYS A 175 9.76 20.03 6.60
CA LYS A 175 10.56 21.26 6.81
C LYS A 175 12.08 21.01 6.91
N ASN A 176 12.49 19.79 7.23
CA ASN A 176 13.87 19.35 7.42
C ASN A 176 14.41 18.55 6.21
N GLN A 177 13.55 18.22 5.24
CA GLN A 177 13.94 17.51 4.00
C GLN A 177 14.57 18.47 2.99
N PRO A 178 15.52 18.02 2.15
CA PRO A 178 15.94 18.77 0.98
C PRO A 178 14.80 18.83 -0.06
N ALA A 179 14.88 19.80 -0.96
CA ALA A 179 13.93 19.91 -2.08
C ALA A 179 13.88 18.60 -2.90
N PRO A 180 12.69 18.17 -3.37
CA PRO A 180 12.58 16.97 -4.22
C PRO A 180 13.47 17.06 -5.46
N GLY A 181 14.19 15.98 -5.75
CA GLY A 181 14.94 15.86 -6.99
C GLY A 181 14.02 15.70 -8.21
N THR A 182 14.53 16.01 -9.40
CA THR A 182 13.80 15.83 -10.66
C THR A 182 13.40 14.36 -10.86
N PRO A 183 12.13 14.04 -11.17
CA PRO A 183 11.73 12.67 -11.50
C PRO A 183 12.43 12.19 -12.77
N THR A 184 13.19 11.10 -12.66
CA THR A 184 13.73 10.37 -13.82
C THR A 184 12.76 9.27 -14.21
N PRO A 185 12.33 9.12 -15.48
CA PRO A 185 11.49 7.99 -15.90
C PRO A 185 12.19 6.64 -15.67
N HIS A 186 11.40 5.59 -15.38
CA HIS A 186 11.88 4.21 -15.44
C HIS A 186 11.82 3.65 -16.88
N ALA A 187 12.62 2.62 -17.16
CA ALA A 187 12.71 1.98 -18.48
C ALA A 187 12.07 0.57 -18.46
N PHE A 188 10.77 0.52 -18.11
CA PHE A 188 9.97 -0.71 -18.05
C PHE A 188 8.78 -0.62 -19.01
N ASP A 189 8.40 -1.76 -19.60
CA ASP A 189 7.07 -1.92 -20.20
C ASP A 189 6.05 -2.14 -19.07
N THR A 190 5.49 -1.04 -18.58
CA THR A 190 4.49 -1.04 -17.49
C THR A 190 3.20 -1.77 -17.88
N VAL A 191 2.86 -1.83 -19.16
CA VAL A 191 1.65 -2.51 -19.64
C VAL A 191 1.83 -4.02 -19.59
N ALA A 192 3.01 -4.52 -19.97
CA ALA A 192 3.38 -5.92 -19.79
C ALA A 192 3.43 -6.32 -18.31
N LEU A 193 4.03 -5.48 -17.44
CA LEU A 193 4.05 -5.75 -16.00
C LEU A 193 2.64 -5.75 -15.40
N ASP A 194 1.78 -4.79 -15.75
CA ASP A 194 0.39 -4.72 -15.29
C ASP A 194 -0.39 -5.99 -15.69
N SER A 195 -0.18 -6.46 -16.92
CA SER A 195 -0.82 -7.67 -17.44
C SER A 195 -0.36 -8.94 -16.72
N ILE A 196 0.90 -8.99 -16.27
CA ILE A 196 1.45 -10.10 -15.48
C ILE A 196 0.95 -10.06 -14.03
N VAL A 197 0.96 -8.90 -13.39
CA VAL A 197 0.55 -8.74 -11.98
C VAL A 197 -0.98 -8.77 -11.83
N GLY A 198 -1.73 -8.48 -12.90
CA GLY A 198 -3.18 -8.40 -12.88
C GLY A 198 -3.72 -7.17 -12.15
N ASN A 199 -2.87 -6.16 -11.92
CA ASN A 199 -3.19 -4.91 -11.21
C ASN A 199 -2.56 -3.72 -11.96
N LYS A 200 -2.93 -2.50 -11.57
CA LYS A 200 -2.29 -1.28 -12.07
C LYS A 200 -1.19 -0.80 -11.14
N GLY A 201 0.02 -0.64 -11.68
CA GLY A 201 1.14 -0.02 -10.98
C GLY A 201 1.12 1.50 -11.05
N VAL A 202 1.91 2.13 -10.20
CA VAL A 202 2.08 3.59 -10.11
C VAL A 202 3.54 3.97 -10.32
N THR A 203 3.79 4.91 -11.24
CA THR A 203 5.11 5.49 -11.48
C THR A 203 5.50 6.44 -10.36
N ASN A 204 6.67 6.25 -9.76
CA ASN A 204 7.26 7.18 -8.78
C ASN A 204 8.72 7.48 -9.15
N GLY A 205 8.89 8.40 -10.09
CA GLY A 205 10.19 8.67 -10.72
C GLY A 205 10.79 7.37 -11.30
N PRO A 206 12.01 6.97 -10.87
CA PRO A 206 12.72 5.84 -11.46
C PRO A 206 12.18 4.47 -11.01
N SER A 207 11.05 4.45 -10.28
CA SER A 207 10.41 3.21 -9.84
C SER A 207 8.98 3.05 -10.37
N PHE A 208 8.53 1.80 -10.39
CA PHE A 208 7.15 1.41 -10.69
C PHE A 208 6.64 0.50 -9.57
N LYS A 209 5.59 0.92 -8.85
CA LYS A 209 5.12 0.27 -7.61
C LYS A 209 3.70 -0.29 -7.76
N TYR A 210 3.49 -1.51 -7.27
CA TYR A 210 2.18 -2.08 -7.01
C TYR A 210 1.89 -2.07 -5.51
N THR A 211 0.65 -1.78 -5.12
CA THR A 211 0.15 -1.86 -3.74
C THR A 211 -1.22 -2.54 -3.77
N ILE A 212 -1.33 -3.73 -3.17
CA ILE A 212 -2.54 -4.57 -3.17
C ILE A 212 -3.03 -4.74 -1.73
N GLY A 213 -4.32 -4.50 -1.48
CA GLY A 213 -4.95 -4.70 -0.18
C GLY A 213 -5.26 -6.16 0.14
N ARG A 214 -5.57 -6.44 1.41
CA ARG A 214 -6.18 -7.70 1.85
C ARG A 214 -7.70 -7.54 1.93
N ASP A 215 -8.33 -7.32 0.78
CA ASP A 215 -9.78 -7.10 0.68
C ASP A 215 -10.60 -8.35 1.08
N ASP A 216 -9.93 -9.51 1.20
CA ASP A 216 -10.44 -10.77 1.75
C ASP A 216 -10.49 -10.78 3.29
N LEU A 217 -9.82 -9.83 3.97
CA LEU A 217 -9.74 -9.76 5.43
C LEU A 217 -10.40 -8.49 5.97
N LYS A 218 -10.99 -8.59 7.16
CA LYS A 218 -11.33 -7.43 7.98
C LYS A 218 -10.39 -7.38 9.18
N ILE A 219 -9.38 -6.53 9.11
CA ILE A 219 -8.42 -6.29 10.20
C ILE A 219 -8.80 -5.00 10.91
N MET A 220 -8.85 -5.04 12.23
CA MET A 220 -9.09 -3.87 13.08
C MET A 220 -7.86 -3.60 13.93
N GLU A 221 -7.40 -2.36 13.99
CA GLU A 221 -6.37 -1.88 14.93
C GLU A 221 -6.82 -0.52 15.50
N MET A 222 -6.64 -0.32 16.81
CA MET A 222 -7.08 0.88 17.55
C MET A 222 -8.54 1.34 17.29
N GLY A 223 -9.42 0.48 16.78
CA GLY A 223 -10.82 0.80 16.46
C GLY A 223 -11.08 1.40 15.07
N ALA A 224 -10.10 1.38 14.16
CA ALA A 224 -10.29 1.66 12.73
C ALA A 224 -10.08 0.38 11.91
N ASP A 225 -10.76 0.27 10.75
CA ASP A 225 -10.46 -0.82 9.80
C ASP A 225 -9.15 -0.53 9.07
N MET A 226 -8.23 -1.49 9.07
CA MET A 226 -6.95 -1.38 8.41
C MET A 226 -7.11 -1.75 6.93
N THR A 227 -6.68 -0.85 6.06
CA THR A 227 -6.75 -1.00 4.60
C THR A 227 -5.37 -0.76 3.97
N ALA A 228 -5.27 -0.92 2.65
CA ALA A 228 -4.01 -0.74 1.94
C ALA A 228 -3.36 0.63 2.18
N ALA A 229 -4.15 1.71 2.28
CA ALA A 229 -3.68 3.08 2.53
C ALA A 229 -3.19 3.32 3.97
N ILE A 230 -3.47 2.43 4.93
CA ILE A 230 -3.07 2.52 6.34
C ILE A 230 -2.38 1.21 6.78
N GLY A 231 -1.41 0.75 5.99
CA GLY A 231 -0.46 -0.31 6.39
C GLY A 231 -0.85 -1.76 6.07
N LEU A 232 -2.12 -2.09 5.78
CA LEU A 232 -2.53 -3.45 5.41
C LEU A 232 -2.41 -3.69 3.90
N ASN A 233 -1.19 -3.79 3.38
CA ASN A 233 -0.95 -4.07 1.96
C ASN A 233 0.22 -5.03 1.70
N THR A 234 0.11 -5.76 0.60
CA THR A 234 1.22 -6.43 -0.09
C THR A 234 1.69 -5.52 -1.22
N TRP A 235 2.98 -5.19 -1.28
CA TRP A 235 3.51 -4.28 -2.29
C TRP A 235 4.80 -4.79 -2.92
N CYS A 236 5.06 -4.38 -4.16
CA CYS A 236 6.37 -4.53 -4.78
C CYS A 236 6.72 -3.30 -5.62
N THR A 237 8.02 -3.01 -5.72
CA THR A 237 8.52 -1.84 -6.43
C THR A 237 9.74 -2.21 -7.28
N PHE A 238 9.65 -1.96 -8.58
CA PHE A 238 10.70 -2.23 -9.56
C PHE A 238 11.56 -0.99 -9.81
N VAL A 239 12.87 -1.15 -9.91
CA VAL A 239 13.85 -0.13 -10.35
C VAL A 239 14.91 -0.77 -11.26
N GLY A 240 15.55 0.01 -12.14
CA GLY A 240 16.55 -0.50 -13.09
C GLY A 240 16.01 -0.63 -14.51
N THR A 241 16.31 -1.74 -15.19
CA THR A 241 15.94 -1.99 -16.59
C THR A 241 15.21 -3.33 -16.75
N ALA A 242 14.55 -3.55 -17.89
CA ALA A 242 13.79 -4.77 -18.16
C ALA A 242 14.59 -6.08 -17.93
N GLU A 243 15.87 -6.13 -18.33
CA GLU A 243 16.74 -7.32 -18.17
C GLU A 243 17.45 -7.39 -16.81
N ASN A 244 17.57 -6.26 -16.11
CA ASN A 244 18.32 -6.14 -14.85
C ASN A 244 17.57 -5.18 -13.91
N ALA A 245 16.41 -5.63 -13.47
CA ALA A 245 15.58 -4.96 -12.49
C ALA A 245 15.97 -5.42 -11.08
N VAL A 246 15.86 -4.51 -10.12
CA VAL A 246 15.75 -4.83 -8.69
C VAL A 246 14.29 -4.67 -8.29
N VAL A 247 13.75 -5.66 -7.58
CA VAL A 247 12.44 -5.56 -6.93
C VAL A 247 12.61 -5.60 -5.42
N ALA A 248 12.03 -4.64 -4.72
CA ALA A 248 11.83 -4.71 -3.28
C ALA A 248 10.32 -4.84 -3.00
N GLY A 249 9.94 -5.43 -1.88
CA GLY A 249 8.53 -5.57 -1.53
C GLY A 249 8.27 -6.02 -0.12
N ASP A 250 6.99 -6.11 0.18
CA ASP A 250 6.41 -6.56 1.45
C ASP A 250 5.15 -7.40 1.17
N VAL A 251 4.81 -8.33 2.05
CA VAL A 251 3.65 -9.22 1.93
C VAL A 251 2.87 -9.29 3.23
N ALA A 252 1.65 -8.77 3.25
CA ALA A 252 0.73 -8.85 4.38
C ALA A 252 0.00 -10.21 4.42
N MET A 253 0.28 -11.01 5.44
CA MET A 253 -0.05 -12.44 5.51
C MET A 253 -0.73 -12.85 6.82
N LEU A 254 -1.61 -13.84 6.73
CA LEU A 254 -1.99 -14.69 7.85
C LEU A 254 -0.87 -15.68 8.18
N ALA A 255 -0.82 -16.18 9.41
CA ALA A 255 0.26 -17.05 9.89
C ALA A 255 0.51 -18.30 9.03
N HIS A 256 -0.54 -18.91 8.46
CA HIS A 256 -0.40 -20.09 7.59
C HIS A 256 0.15 -19.78 6.19
N GLU A 257 0.11 -18.52 5.75
CA GLU A 257 0.55 -18.08 4.41
C GLU A 257 2.07 -17.81 4.37
N VAL A 258 2.70 -17.52 5.52
CA VAL A 258 4.12 -17.11 5.64
C VAL A 258 5.09 -18.10 4.99
N ASN A 259 5.07 -19.36 5.42
CA ASN A 259 6.00 -20.37 4.92
C ASN A 259 5.76 -20.77 3.44
N PRO A 260 4.50 -20.86 2.94
CA PRO A 260 4.22 -20.89 1.51
C PRO A 260 4.85 -19.73 0.73
N THR A 261 4.67 -18.49 1.17
CA THR A 261 5.25 -17.30 0.53
C THR A 261 6.78 -17.33 0.50
N ILE A 262 7.43 -17.67 1.62
CA ILE A 262 8.89 -17.86 1.70
C ILE A 262 9.37 -18.89 0.67
N ARG A 263 8.69 -20.03 0.54
CA ARG A 263 9.04 -21.06 -0.45
C ARG A 263 8.91 -20.56 -1.89
N THR A 264 7.85 -19.83 -2.21
CA THR A 264 7.65 -19.22 -3.54
C THR A 264 8.79 -18.25 -3.87
N LEU A 265 9.08 -17.30 -2.98
CA LEU A 265 10.13 -16.29 -3.16
C LEU A 265 11.52 -16.94 -3.27
N ARG A 266 11.89 -17.84 -2.35
CA ARG A 266 13.19 -18.52 -2.37
C ARG A 266 13.38 -19.42 -3.60
N LYS A 267 12.32 -20.07 -4.10
CA LYS A 267 12.38 -20.86 -5.34
C LYS A 267 12.69 -20.00 -6.58
N ALA A 268 12.25 -18.74 -6.58
CA ALA A 268 12.59 -17.74 -7.59
C ALA A 268 13.92 -17.00 -7.32
N GLY A 269 14.70 -17.42 -6.33
CA GLY A 269 15.97 -16.77 -5.95
C GLY A 269 15.83 -15.49 -5.11
N VAL A 270 14.61 -14.96 -4.94
CA VAL A 270 14.33 -13.72 -4.21
C VAL A 270 14.64 -13.86 -2.72
N GLU A 271 15.43 -12.95 -2.17
CA GLU A 271 15.93 -12.97 -0.79
C GLU A 271 14.87 -12.48 0.20
N ILE A 272 14.76 -13.13 1.36
CA ILE A 272 13.87 -12.70 2.45
C ILE A 272 14.70 -11.82 3.38
N CYS A 273 14.26 -10.58 3.63
CA CYS A 273 14.97 -9.58 4.44
C CYS A 273 14.45 -9.51 5.88
N ALA A 274 13.16 -9.75 6.11
CA ALA A 274 12.57 -9.81 7.45
C ALA A 274 11.23 -10.58 7.44
N VAL A 275 10.80 -11.05 8.61
CA VAL A 275 9.41 -11.48 8.90
C VAL A 275 9.06 -10.97 10.29
N HIS A 276 7.99 -10.18 10.41
CA HIS A 276 7.61 -9.48 11.66
C HIS A 276 6.13 -9.07 11.62
N SER A 277 5.70 -8.18 12.51
CA SER A 277 4.40 -7.50 12.43
C SER A 277 4.59 -5.98 12.48
N HIS A 278 3.67 -5.23 11.90
CA HIS A 278 3.67 -3.76 11.99
C HIS A 278 2.77 -3.22 13.12
N MET A 279 1.82 -4.04 13.58
CA MET A 279 0.77 -3.68 14.52
C MET A 279 0.91 -4.49 15.83
N LEU A 280 0.32 -3.98 16.92
CA LEU A 280 0.46 -4.54 18.27
C LEU A 280 -0.73 -5.42 18.65
N SER A 281 -1.94 -4.99 18.32
CA SER A 281 -3.19 -5.60 18.80
C SER A 281 -4.16 -6.01 17.69
N GLU A 282 -3.71 -6.04 16.45
CA GLU A 282 -4.58 -6.27 15.30
C GLU A 282 -5.16 -7.69 15.27
N GLN A 283 -6.43 -7.77 14.87
CA GLN A 283 -7.15 -9.04 14.78
C GLN A 283 -7.92 -9.17 13.46
N PRO A 284 -7.84 -10.33 12.77
CA PRO A 284 -6.83 -11.39 12.93
C PRO A 284 -5.37 -10.91 12.86
N ARG A 285 -4.45 -11.62 13.53
CA ARG A 285 -3.00 -11.31 13.52
C ARG A 285 -2.43 -11.33 12.10
N ILE A 286 -1.66 -10.28 11.75
CA ILE A 286 -0.96 -10.16 10.48
C ILE A 286 0.55 -10.22 10.69
N LEU A 287 1.20 -10.98 9.81
CA LEU A 287 2.65 -11.01 9.64
C LEU A 287 3.01 -10.37 8.30
N PHE A 288 4.09 -9.60 8.31
CA PHE A 288 4.67 -8.91 7.17
C PHE A 288 6.00 -9.56 6.82
N LEU A 289 6.43 -9.44 5.57
CA LEU A 289 7.64 -10.08 5.06
C LEU A 289 8.26 -9.20 3.99
N HIS A 290 9.42 -8.64 4.30
CA HIS A 290 10.18 -7.85 3.35
C HIS A 290 11.11 -8.73 2.54
N TYR A 291 11.26 -8.40 1.26
CA TYR A 291 12.08 -9.19 0.34
C TYR A 291 12.79 -8.32 -0.70
N LEU A 292 13.88 -8.87 -1.24
CA LEU A 292 14.71 -8.23 -2.27
C LEU A 292 15.06 -9.24 -3.37
N GLY A 293 14.77 -8.89 -4.62
CA GLY A 293 15.07 -9.72 -5.79
C GLY A 293 15.79 -8.93 -6.87
N ARG A 294 16.53 -9.63 -7.73
CA ARG A 294 17.15 -9.06 -8.94
C ARG A 294 17.06 -10.05 -10.10
N GLY A 295 16.79 -9.54 -11.30
CA GLY A 295 16.60 -10.36 -12.50
C GLY A 295 15.79 -9.61 -13.55
N LYS A 296 15.15 -10.33 -14.48
CA LYS A 296 14.26 -9.70 -15.46
C LYS A 296 12.97 -9.20 -14.79
N ALA A 297 12.52 -8.01 -15.17
CA ALA A 297 11.33 -7.39 -14.59
C ALA A 297 10.07 -8.27 -14.72
N THR A 298 9.91 -8.96 -15.86
CA THR A 298 8.77 -9.85 -16.12
C THR A 298 8.80 -11.13 -15.29
N GLU A 299 9.97 -11.75 -15.10
CA GLU A 299 10.15 -12.94 -14.26
C GLU A 299 9.91 -12.61 -12.77
N LEU A 300 10.38 -11.43 -12.32
CA LEU A 300 10.12 -10.90 -10.98
C LEU A 300 8.62 -10.56 -10.78
N ALA A 301 7.95 -10.00 -11.79
CA ALA A 301 6.50 -9.76 -11.75
C ALA A 301 5.66 -11.05 -11.72
N GLN A 302 6.07 -12.09 -12.46
CA GLN A 302 5.46 -13.43 -12.39
C GLN A 302 5.62 -14.04 -10.99
N THR A 303 6.78 -13.85 -10.37
CA THR A 303 7.03 -14.27 -8.99
C THR A 303 6.09 -13.55 -8.01
N PHE A 304 5.93 -12.24 -8.15
CA PHE A 304 5.00 -11.46 -7.33
C PHE A 304 3.54 -11.87 -7.53
N ARG A 305 3.09 -12.10 -8.77
CA ARG A 305 1.76 -12.66 -9.07
C ARG A 305 1.55 -14.00 -8.39
N THR A 306 2.55 -14.89 -8.42
CA THR A 306 2.50 -16.20 -7.77
C THR A 306 2.40 -16.09 -6.24
N VAL A 307 3.03 -15.07 -5.62
CA VAL A 307 2.84 -14.75 -4.20
C VAL A 307 1.42 -14.29 -3.93
N LEU A 308 0.90 -13.33 -4.70
CA LEU A 308 -0.48 -12.84 -4.56
C LEU A 308 -1.52 -13.97 -4.74
N ASP A 309 -1.30 -14.89 -5.69
CA ASP A 309 -2.13 -16.09 -5.87
C ASP A 309 -2.04 -17.07 -4.69
N GLY A 310 -1.02 -16.97 -3.85
CA GLY A 310 -0.87 -17.77 -2.62
C GLY A 310 -1.69 -17.25 -1.44
N LEU A 311 -2.00 -15.95 -1.41
CA LEU A 311 -2.75 -15.29 -0.33
C LEU A 311 -4.26 -15.53 -0.46
N GLY A 312 -4.98 -15.40 0.65
CA GLY A 312 -6.44 -15.58 0.72
C GLY A 312 -6.92 -17.02 0.51
N LYS A 313 -5.99 -17.95 0.23
CA LYS A 313 -6.28 -19.39 0.23
C LYS A 313 -6.43 -19.85 1.66
N GLY A 314 -7.64 -20.31 1.99
CA GLY A 314 -7.93 -20.92 3.29
C GLY A 314 -6.93 -22.03 3.59
N ALA A 315 -6.55 -22.17 4.86
CA ALA A 315 -5.65 -23.22 5.29
C ALA A 315 -6.18 -24.57 4.80
N ALA A 316 -5.43 -25.22 3.91
CA ALA A 316 -5.72 -26.58 3.51
C ALA A 316 -5.82 -27.41 4.79
N SER A 317 -6.90 -28.18 4.95
CA SER A 317 -7.26 -28.89 6.17
C SER A 317 -6.32 -30.08 6.42
N GLY A 318 -5.05 -29.78 6.68
CA GLY A 318 -4.04 -30.70 7.17
C GLY A 318 -4.15 -30.74 8.69
N GLY A 319 -4.71 -31.83 9.20
CA GLY A 319 -4.75 -32.06 10.65
C GLY A 319 -3.35 -32.07 11.27
N HIS A 320 -3.29 -31.60 12.50
CA HIS A 320 -2.26 -31.97 13.47
C HIS A 320 -2.92 -32.88 14.50
#